data_AF-A0A8H5TWY0-F1
#
_entry.id   AF-A0A8H5TWY0-F1
#
_cell.length_a   1.000
_cell.length_b   1.000
_cell.length_c   1.000
_cell.angle_alpha   90.00
_cell.angle_beta   90.00
_cell.angle_gamma   90.00
#
_symmetry.space_group_name_H-M   'P 1'
#
loop_
_entity.id
_entity.type
_entity.pdbx_description
1 polymer ?
#
loop_
_entity_poly.entity_id
_entity_poly.type
_entity_poly.pdbx_seq_one_letter_code
_entity_poly.pdbx_strand_id
1 'polypeptide(L)'
;MWLINTTTVALEVKNISSTPYAILSHTWDEDEVTFEDMMTGQEKGKKGYVKIIHTCRLAKERGIAYAWVDTCCIDKRSSAELAEAINSMFNWYKLSEVCFAHLEDLEIHRGPLDDQISGLSSCRWFTRGWTLQELIASRNLDFYDSAWTYRGTKAELGGRISGITGIDIAVLKDNAILETIPVAKRMSWAADRQTTRVEDLAYCLLGIFGVNMPMLYGEGTKAFGRLQEEIIKETTDLSIFAWRANLYAGKPLREVRPQGFRGILASSPSEFVHCKNLRRTSTMRYGHEYSMTNKGLRLETFLGESKNKEYVLNLACEIPDGYGNPKVGVYLTKTADGFVRSRPHELFGTQDSLLWAGPRHKIFIRKHVTPFGSTDLARRLEMNIASQFNICPGFKLVSFAAKPADLWDNLRQEFVTDRSEQFTGFLNFQLADTAKTFIYRIYVVCGLAMDPSSGDLKPWMSIYNSTDKERYANIMHCVDGYYSSYGEEYYLHELRDCVLVWENVGGYGRPQEISLPSSDAAHRLHISLGTLQRSPGSSHTIMVNVSNTG
;
A
#
# COMPACT_ATOMS: atom_id res chain seq x y z
N MET A 1 -26.26 -15.90 -22.02
CA MET A 1 -26.80 -14.70 -21.33
C MET A 1 -28.28 -14.60 -21.61
N TRP A 2 -29.08 -14.23 -20.62
CA TRP A 2 -30.50 -13.93 -20.82
C TRP A 2 -30.67 -12.52 -21.38
N LEU A 3 -31.55 -12.36 -22.37
CA LEU A 3 -31.93 -11.09 -22.98
C LEU A 3 -33.44 -10.97 -23.02
N ILE A 4 -33.95 -9.75 -22.92
CA ILE A 4 -35.37 -9.43 -23.04
C ILE A 4 -35.67 -9.19 -24.52
N ASN A 5 -36.61 -9.95 -25.10
CA ASN A 5 -37.13 -9.66 -26.43
C ASN A 5 -37.96 -8.37 -26.37
N THR A 6 -37.61 -7.37 -27.18
CA THR A 6 -38.22 -6.03 -27.08
C THR A 6 -39.67 -5.96 -27.55
N THR A 7 -40.17 -7.02 -28.20
CA THR A 7 -41.57 -7.11 -28.64
C THR A 7 -42.44 -7.93 -27.69
N THR A 8 -41.94 -9.06 -27.19
CA THR A 8 -42.72 -9.92 -26.28
C THR A 8 -42.48 -9.62 -24.81
N VAL A 9 -41.39 -8.91 -24.49
CA VAL A 9 -40.89 -8.64 -23.12
C VAL A 9 -40.53 -9.94 -22.37
N ALA A 10 -40.39 -11.06 -23.07
CA ALA A 10 -39.98 -12.34 -22.48
C ALA A 10 -38.45 -12.48 -22.44
N LEU A 11 -37.95 -13.23 -21.46
CA LEU A 11 -36.54 -13.60 -21.38
C LEU A 11 -36.22 -14.74 -22.35
N GLU A 12 -35.15 -14.56 -23.13
CA GLU A 12 -34.61 -15.55 -24.07
C GLU A 12 -33.10 -15.72 -23.85
N VAL A 13 -32.62 -16.97 -23.90
CA VAL A 13 -31.16 -17.23 -23.90
C VAL A 13 -30.58 -16.92 -25.26
N LYS A 14 -29.55 -16.06 -25.30
CA LYS A 14 -28.84 -15.69 -26.52
C LYS A 14 -27.32 -15.73 -26.34
N ASN A 15 -26.63 -15.82 -27.47
CA ASN A 15 -25.19 -15.69 -27.55
C ASN A 15 -24.82 -14.21 -27.77
N ILE A 16 -24.09 -13.63 -26.82
CA ILE A 16 -23.75 -12.20 -26.81
C ILE A 16 -22.89 -11.79 -28.01
N SER A 17 -22.07 -12.69 -28.55
CA SER A 17 -21.13 -12.34 -29.63
C SER A 17 -21.81 -12.17 -30.99
N SER A 18 -23.06 -12.64 -31.13
CA SER A 18 -23.80 -12.67 -32.39
C SER A 18 -25.17 -11.99 -32.32
N THR A 19 -25.53 -11.44 -31.16
CA THR A 19 -26.86 -10.84 -30.95
C THR A 19 -26.68 -9.38 -30.56
N PRO A 20 -27.08 -8.42 -31.41
CA PRO A 20 -27.15 -7.01 -31.04
C PRO A 20 -28.19 -6.80 -29.93
N TYR A 21 -27.84 -6.03 -28.90
CA TYR A 21 -28.75 -5.67 -27.81
C TYR A 21 -28.49 -4.26 -27.28
N ALA A 22 -29.53 -3.66 -26.73
CA ALA A 22 -29.42 -2.47 -25.90
C ALA A 22 -29.25 -2.87 -24.44
N ILE A 23 -28.60 -2.04 -23.63
CA ILE A 23 -28.37 -2.32 -22.22
C ILE A 23 -28.85 -1.15 -21.35
N LEU A 24 -29.47 -1.45 -20.20
CA LEU A 24 -29.88 -0.42 -19.24
C LEU A 24 -28.77 -0.20 -18.21
N SER A 25 -28.47 1.07 -17.94
CA SER A 25 -27.71 1.53 -16.79
C SER A 25 -28.62 2.39 -15.91
N HIS A 26 -28.78 2.01 -14.65
CA HIS A 26 -29.71 2.69 -13.74
C HIS A 26 -29.30 2.50 -12.28
N THR A 27 -29.87 3.33 -11.41
CA THR A 27 -29.81 3.10 -9.97
C THR A 27 -30.99 2.24 -9.55
N TRP A 28 -30.72 1.16 -8.80
CA TRP A 28 -31.76 0.34 -8.21
C TRP A 28 -32.57 1.15 -7.21
N ASP A 29 -33.88 0.93 -7.20
CA ASP A 29 -34.81 1.45 -6.21
C ASP A 29 -35.60 0.32 -5.55
N GLU A 30 -36.61 0.66 -4.76
CA GLU A 30 -37.55 -0.32 -4.22
C GLU A 30 -38.35 -1.02 -5.33
N ASP A 31 -38.57 -2.32 -5.15
CA ASP A 31 -39.45 -3.12 -6.01
C ASP A 31 -38.98 -3.25 -7.47
N GLU A 32 -37.68 -3.51 -7.65
CA GLU A 32 -37.11 -3.91 -8.94
C GLU A 32 -37.60 -5.31 -9.36
N VAL A 33 -37.75 -5.49 -10.68
CA VAL A 33 -38.10 -6.78 -11.28
C VAL A 33 -36.90 -7.71 -11.24
N THR A 34 -37.09 -8.92 -10.72
CA THR A 34 -36.07 -9.97 -10.65
C THR A 34 -36.22 -10.97 -11.80
N PHE A 35 -35.22 -11.82 -11.97
CA PHE A 35 -35.28 -12.93 -12.93
C PHE A 35 -36.49 -13.84 -12.66
N GLU A 36 -36.80 -14.11 -11.39
CA GLU A 36 -37.92 -14.97 -11.02
C GLU A 36 -39.28 -14.36 -11.34
N ASP A 37 -39.42 -13.04 -11.16
CA ASP A 37 -40.67 -12.35 -11.51
C ASP A 37 -40.96 -12.48 -13.01
N MET A 38 -39.94 -12.32 -13.86
CA MET A 38 -40.06 -12.48 -15.32
C MET A 38 -40.43 -13.92 -15.70
N MET A 39 -39.92 -14.92 -14.98
CA MET A 39 -40.20 -16.33 -15.26
C MET A 39 -41.59 -16.76 -14.76
N THR A 40 -42.13 -16.10 -13.73
CA THR A 40 -43.42 -16.44 -13.10
C THR A 40 -44.57 -15.54 -13.57
N GLY A 41 -44.30 -14.49 -14.34
CA GLY A 41 -45.32 -13.56 -14.84
C GLY A 41 -45.76 -12.53 -13.81
N GLN A 42 -44.95 -12.27 -12.78
CA GLN A 42 -45.26 -11.34 -11.68
C GLN A 42 -44.63 -9.95 -11.86
N GLU A 43 -43.94 -9.71 -12.97
CA GLU A 43 -43.20 -8.48 -13.23
C GLU A 43 -44.10 -7.24 -13.32
N LYS A 44 -45.32 -7.38 -13.85
CA LYS A 44 -46.20 -6.23 -14.21
C LYS A 44 -46.65 -5.38 -13.03
N GLY A 45 -46.69 -5.96 -11.83
CA GLY A 45 -47.06 -5.26 -10.61
C GLY A 45 -45.94 -4.41 -10.01
N LYS A 46 -44.71 -4.56 -10.51
CA LYS A 46 -43.52 -3.98 -9.89
C LYS A 46 -43.14 -2.64 -10.49
N LYS A 47 -42.64 -1.73 -9.66
CA LYS A 47 -42.15 -0.41 -10.11
C LYS A 47 -41.04 -0.52 -11.16
N GLY A 48 -40.11 -1.46 -10.97
CA GLY A 48 -39.00 -1.68 -11.91
C GLY A 48 -39.43 -2.09 -13.33
N TYR A 49 -40.66 -2.58 -13.51
CA TYR A 49 -41.17 -2.99 -14.82
C TYR A 49 -41.26 -1.84 -15.81
N VAL A 50 -41.55 -0.63 -15.32
CA VAL A 50 -41.55 0.59 -16.15
C VAL A 50 -40.18 0.79 -16.80
N LYS A 51 -39.09 0.58 -16.06
CA LYS A 51 -37.72 0.71 -16.59
C LYS A 51 -37.46 -0.30 -17.72
N ILE A 52 -37.95 -1.54 -17.58
CA ILE A 52 -37.85 -2.57 -18.62
C ILE A 52 -38.62 -2.17 -19.89
N ILE A 53 -39.86 -1.71 -19.74
CA ILE A 53 -40.71 -1.33 -20.88
C ILE A 53 -40.12 -0.15 -21.64
N HIS A 54 -39.67 0.89 -20.94
CA HIS A 54 -39.03 2.04 -21.58
C HIS A 54 -37.73 1.64 -22.30
N THR A 55 -36.92 0.78 -21.68
CA THR A 55 -35.71 0.23 -22.32
C THR A 55 -36.04 -0.53 -23.60
N CYS A 56 -37.05 -1.41 -23.56
CA CYS A 56 -37.49 -2.17 -24.74
C CYS A 56 -38.04 -1.27 -25.85
N ARG A 57 -38.82 -0.24 -25.47
CA ARG A 57 -39.34 0.76 -26.42
C ARG A 57 -38.21 1.50 -27.13
N LEU A 58 -37.25 2.05 -26.37
CA LEU A 58 -36.10 2.77 -26.92
C LEU A 58 -35.22 1.87 -27.79
N ALA A 59 -35.01 0.61 -27.39
CA ALA A 59 -34.28 -0.36 -28.19
C ALA A 59 -35.00 -0.64 -29.52
N LYS A 60 -36.31 -0.87 -29.48
CA LYS A 60 -37.14 -1.12 -30.66
C LYS A 60 -37.18 0.05 -31.63
N GLU A 61 -37.23 1.28 -31.13
CA GLU A 61 -37.13 2.52 -31.93
C GLU A 61 -35.82 2.61 -32.73
N ARG A 62 -34.76 1.93 -32.25
CA ARG A 62 -33.46 1.83 -32.93
C ARG A 62 -33.30 0.54 -33.75
N GLY A 63 -34.37 -0.24 -33.91
CA GLY A 63 -34.33 -1.52 -34.62
C GLY A 63 -33.60 -2.63 -33.87
N ILE A 64 -33.39 -2.50 -32.56
CA ILE A 64 -32.71 -3.51 -31.74
C ILE A 64 -33.76 -4.46 -31.13
N ALA A 65 -33.63 -5.74 -31.45
CA ALA A 65 -34.62 -6.77 -31.06
C ALA A 65 -34.50 -7.22 -29.59
N TYR A 66 -33.36 -6.93 -28.94
CA TYR A 66 -33.06 -7.40 -27.60
C TYR A 66 -32.60 -6.28 -26.66
N ALA A 67 -32.98 -6.39 -25.39
CA ALA A 67 -32.52 -5.52 -24.32
C ALA A 67 -31.95 -6.35 -23.17
N TRP A 68 -31.08 -5.75 -22.36
CA TRP A 68 -30.55 -6.36 -21.14
C TRP A 68 -30.71 -5.41 -19.96
N VAL A 69 -31.15 -5.97 -18.83
CA VAL A 69 -31.33 -5.29 -17.55
C VAL A 69 -30.81 -6.20 -16.44
N ASP A 70 -29.83 -5.74 -15.67
CA ASP A 70 -29.09 -6.53 -14.66
C ASP A 70 -29.98 -7.11 -13.55
N THR A 71 -31.08 -6.43 -13.22
CA THR A 71 -32.01 -6.88 -12.16
C THR A 71 -32.75 -8.16 -12.55
N CYS A 72 -33.09 -8.33 -13.83
CA CYS A 72 -33.92 -9.45 -14.31
C CYS A 72 -33.28 -10.34 -15.38
N CYS A 73 -32.12 -9.98 -15.94
CA CYS A 73 -31.39 -10.80 -16.92
C CYS A 73 -30.26 -11.64 -16.30
N ILE A 74 -30.11 -11.61 -14.97
CA ILE A 74 -29.17 -12.42 -14.21
C ILE A 74 -29.97 -13.25 -13.19
N ASP A 75 -29.86 -14.58 -13.23
CA ASP A 75 -30.39 -15.40 -12.14
C ASP A 75 -29.47 -15.30 -10.92
N LYS A 76 -29.76 -14.33 -10.04
CA LYS A 76 -29.02 -14.07 -8.81
C LYS A 76 -29.11 -15.23 -7.78
N ARG A 77 -29.97 -16.23 -8.00
CA ARG A 77 -30.08 -17.43 -7.15
C ARG A 77 -29.01 -18.46 -7.48
N SER A 78 -28.51 -18.43 -8.73
CA SER A 78 -27.37 -19.22 -9.16
C SER A 78 -26.08 -18.47 -8.85
N SER A 79 -25.34 -18.93 -7.84
CA SER A 79 -24.05 -18.32 -7.47
C SER A 79 -23.03 -18.40 -8.61
N ALA A 80 -23.08 -19.45 -9.42
CA ALA A 80 -22.24 -19.61 -10.61
C ALA A 80 -22.58 -18.56 -11.68
N GLU A 81 -23.86 -18.38 -11.99
CA GLU A 81 -24.30 -17.38 -12.97
C GLU A 81 -24.02 -15.95 -12.48
N LEU A 82 -24.27 -15.66 -11.20
CA LEU A 82 -23.94 -14.36 -10.61
C LEU A 82 -22.44 -14.07 -10.69
N ALA A 83 -21.59 -15.06 -10.42
CA ALA A 83 -20.14 -14.90 -10.52
C ALA A 83 -19.67 -14.70 -11.97
N GLU A 84 -20.23 -15.44 -12.93
CA GLU A 84 -19.98 -15.24 -14.37
C GLU A 84 -20.41 -13.84 -14.80
N ALA A 85 -21.60 -13.40 -14.37
CA ALA A 85 -22.17 -12.11 -14.73
C ALA A 85 -21.33 -10.95 -14.22
N ILE A 86 -20.91 -10.98 -12.94
CA ILE A 86 -20.06 -9.93 -12.37
C ILE A 86 -18.71 -9.85 -13.09
N ASN A 87 -18.09 -10.99 -13.40
CA ASN A 87 -16.82 -11.04 -14.13
C ASN A 87 -16.95 -10.64 -15.61
N SER A 88 -18.17 -10.66 -16.17
CA SER A 88 -18.44 -10.36 -17.58
C SER A 88 -19.08 -8.99 -17.82
N MET A 89 -19.57 -8.33 -16.77
CA MET A 89 -20.42 -7.14 -16.87
C MET A 89 -19.79 -6.02 -17.72
N PHE A 90 -18.52 -5.70 -17.49
CA PHE A 90 -17.81 -4.71 -18.30
C PHE A 90 -17.83 -5.05 -19.79
N ASN A 91 -17.61 -6.32 -20.14
CA ASN A 91 -17.65 -6.76 -21.54
C ASN A 91 -19.07 -6.69 -22.10
N TRP A 92 -20.09 -6.99 -21.31
CA TRP A 92 -21.49 -6.86 -21.73
C TRP A 92 -21.89 -5.40 -22.00
N TYR A 93 -21.44 -4.44 -21.20
CA TYR A 93 -21.63 -3.02 -21.53
C TYR A 93 -20.83 -2.62 -22.78
N LYS A 94 -19.59 -3.10 -22.91
CA LYS A 94 -18.70 -2.81 -24.06
C LYS A 94 -19.24 -3.32 -25.39
N LEU A 95 -19.89 -4.49 -25.39
CA LEU A 95 -20.44 -5.14 -26.59
C LEU A 95 -21.87 -4.71 -26.93
N SER A 96 -22.56 -4.01 -26.03
CA SER A 96 -23.89 -3.47 -26.31
C SER A 96 -23.86 -2.46 -27.46
N GLU A 97 -24.91 -2.42 -28.27
CA GLU A 97 -25.06 -1.44 -29.35
C GLU A 97 -25.25 -0.03 -28.78
N VAL A 98 -26.02 0.06 -27.70
CA VAL A 98 -26.27 1.29 -26.95
C VAL A 98 -26.57 0.98 -25.49
N CYS A 99 -26.03 1.80 -24.60
CA CYS A 99 -26.41 1.87 -23.21
C CYS A 99 -27.39 3.03 -22.98
N PHE A 100 -28.55 2.77 -22.39
CA PHE A 100 -29.46 3.81 -21.92
C PHE A 100 -29.19 4.06 -20.44
N ALA A 101 -28.71 5.25 -20.08
CA ALA A 101 -28.51 5.67 -18.70
C ALA A 101 -29.76 6.44 -18.24
N HIS A 102 -30.58 5.81 -17.40
CA HIS A 102 -31.76 6.45 -16.81
C HIS A 102 -31.40 7.12 -15.48
N LEU A 103 -31.51 8.45 -15.45
CA LEU A 103 -31.22 9.30 -14.31
C LEU A 103 -32.53 9.69 -13.60
N GLU A 104 -32.97 8.82 -12.70
CA GLU A 104 -34.26 8.92 -12.00
C GLU A 104 -34.40 10.18 -11.13
N ASP A 105 -33.29 10.79 -10.73
CA ASP A 105 -33.21 12.01 -9.93
C ASP A 105 -32.80 13.25 -10.73
N LEU A 106 -32.70 13.14 -12.05
CA LEU A 106 -32.54 14.31 -12.91
C LEU A 106 -33.90 14.95 -13.19
N GLU A 107 -34.01 16.23 -12.89
CA GLU A 107 -35.24 16.99 -13.09
C GLU A 107 -35.64 17.04 -14.57
N ILE A 108 -36.96 17.01 -14.80
CA ILE A 108 -37.57 17.06 -16.13
C ILE A 108 -37.16 18.36 -16.82
N HIS A 109 -36.66 18.26 -18.04
CA HIS A 109 -36.31 19.43 -18.86
C HIS A 109 -37.56 20.28 -19.14
N ARG A 110 -37.59 21.53 -18.65
CA ARG A 110 -38.80 22.38 -18.71
C ARG A 110 -38.86 23.35 -19.90
N GLY A 111 -37.87 23.31 -20.79
CA GLY A 111 -37.91 24.07 -22.05
C GLY A 111 -36.57 24.68 -22.49
N PRO A 112 -36.56 25.50 -23.56
CA PRO A 112 -35.34 25.93 -24.25
C PRO A 112 -34.36 26.79 -23.44
N LEU A 113 -34.84 27.41 -22.36
CA LEU A 113 -34.04 28.27 -21.46
C LEU A 113 -33.36 27.45 -20.34
N ASP A 114 -33.71 26.18 -20.19
CA ASP A 114 -33.14 25.28 -19.21
C ASP A 114 -31.86 24.65 -19.79
N ASP A 115 -30.78 24.67 -19.02
CA ASP A 115 -29.57 23.91 -19.32
C ASP A 115 -30.01 22.45 -19.49
N GLN A 116 -29.70 21.83 -20.64
CA GLN A 116 -30.08 20.44 -20.98
C GLN A 116 -29.68 19.41 -19.92
N ILE A 117 -28.94 19.75 -18.88
CA ILE A 117 -28.31 18.89 -17.88
C ILE A 117 -28.10 19.63 -16.54
N SER A 118 -28.91 20.65 -16.23
CA SER A 118 -28.95 21.24 -14.90
C SER A 118 -29.22 20.15 -13.86
N GLY A 119 -28.39 20.06 -12.82
CA GLY A 119 -28.50 19.02 -11.78
C GLY A 119 -27.80 17.68 -12.08
N LEU A 120 -27.18 17.49 -13.25
CA LEU A 120 -26.52 16.23 -13.63
C LEU A 120 -25.48 15.74 -12.60
N SER A 121 -24.71 16.66 -12.01
CA SER A 121 -23.70 16.33 -10.99
C SER A 121 -24.29 15.80 -9.68
N SER A 122 -25.56 16.08 -9.42
CA SER A 122 -26.25 15.69 -8.18
C SER A 122 -26.90 14.31 -8.31
N CYS A 123 -26.97 13.74 -9.51
CA CYS A 123 -27.57 12.43 -9.74
C CYS A 123 -26.77 11.33 -9.03
N ARG A 124 -27.47 10.49 -8.25
CA ARG A 124 -26.95 9.30 -7.58
C ARG A 124 -26.22 8.36 -8.53
N TRP A 125 -26.60 8.37 -9.81
CA TRP A 125 -25.94 7.58 -10.85
C TRP A 125 -24.42 7.83 -10.90
N PHE A 126 -23.94 9.07 -10.69
CA PHE A 126 -22.50 9.36 -10.71
C PHE A 126 -21.75 8.91 -9.45
N THR A 127 -22.46 8.66 -8.35
CA THR A 127 -21.90 8.21 -7.08
C THR A 127 -22.13 6.73 -6.80
N ARG A 128 -22.88 6.01 -7.64
CA ARG A 128 -23.06 4.55 -7.54
C ARG A 128 -21.79 3.82 -8.02
N GLY A 129 -21.36 2.76 -7.32
CA GLY A 129 -20.14 2.02 -7.70
C GLY A 129 -20.21 1.35 -9.08
N TRP A 130 -21.30 0.60 -9.33
CA TRP A 130 -21.48 -0.19 -10.56
C TRP A 130 -21.52 0.65 -11.84
N THR A 131 -22.17 1.82 -11.80
CA THR A 131 -22.29 2.73 -12.95
C THR A 131 -20.96 3.26 -13.46
N LEU A 132 -19.86 3.13 -12.69
CA LEU A 132 -18.52 3.53 -13.14
C LEU A 132 -18.06 2.70 -14.34
N GLN A 133 -18.14 1.38 -14.22
CA GLN A 133 -17.77 0.51 -15.33
C GLN A 133 -18.78 0.61 -16.47
N GLU A 134 -20.06 0.83 -16.17
CA GLU A 134 -21.12 1.01 -17.18
C GLU A 134 -20.83 2.25 -18.05
N LEU A 135 -20.40 3.36 -17.42
CA LEU A 135 -19.98 4.60 -18.08
C LEU A 135 -18.76 4.40 -19.00
N ILE A 136 -17.73 3.74 -18.47
CA ILE A 136 -16.44 3.57 -19.15
C ILE A 136 -16.54 2.53 -20.27
N ALA A 137 -17.19 1.39 -20.00
CA ALA A 137 -17.26 0.26 -20.91
C ALA A 137 -18.13 0.56 -22.14
N SER A 138 -19.29 1.20 -21.95
CA SER A 138 -20.24 1.44 -23.05
C SER A 138 -19.64 2.35 -24.10
N ARG A 139 -19.64 1.95 -25.38
CA ARG A 139 -19.16 2.81 -26.47
C ARG A 139 -20.14 3.96 -26.75
N ASN A 140 -21.40 3.59 -26.94
CA ASN A 140 -22.52 4.51 -27.11
C ASN A 140 -23.34 4.50 -25.82
N LEU A 141 -23.51 5.67 -25.20
CA LEU A 141 -24.29 5.80 -23.97
C LEU A 141 -25.11 7.09 -24.03
N ASP A 142 -26.41 6.94 -23.83
CA ASP A 142 -27.39 8.01 -23.97
C ASP A 142 -28.08 8.25 -22.63
N PHE A 143 -28.10 9.51 -22.21
CA PHE A 143 -28.67 9.91 -20.94
C PHE A 143 -30.14 10.29 -21.10
N TYR A 144 -30.94 9.81 -20.15
CA TYR A 144 -32.36 10.09 -20.04
C TYR A 144 -32.67 10.61 -18.64
N ASP A 145 -33.54 11.60 -18.54
CA ASP A 145 -34.01 12.10 -17.24
C ASP A 145 -35.10 11.21 -16.63
N SER A 146 -35.63 11.63 -15.47
CA SER A 146 -36.68 10.92 -14.72
C SER A 146 -37.97 10.68 -15.50
N ALA A 147 -38.22 11.44 -16.58
CA ALA A 147 -39.37 11.27 -17.47
C ALA A 147 -39.03 10.50 -18.75
N TRP A 148 -37.85 9.87 -18.83
CA TRP A 148 -37.32 9.21 -20.04
C TRP A 148 -37.17 10.17 -21.23
N THR A 149 -36.92 11.45 -20.97
CA THR A 149 -36.60 12.44 -22.01
C THR A 149 -35.10 12.39 -22.28
N TYR A 150 -34.72 12.33 -23.56
CA TYR A 150 -33.32 12.30 -23.99
C TYR A 150 -32.59 13.60 -23.62
N ARG A 151 -31.39 13.49 -23.05
CA ARG A 151 -30.58 14.61 -22.54
C ARG A 151 -29.23 14.78 -23.22
N GLY A 152 -28.81 13.82 -24.03
CA GLY A 152 -27.53 13.84 -24.75
C GLY A 152 -26.76 12.54 -24.65
N THR A 153 -25.73 12.42 -25.48
CA THR A 153 -24.81 11.28 -25.48
C THR A 153 -23.62 11.50 -24.56
N LYS A 154 -22.94 10.42 -24.18
CA LYS A 154 -21.62 10.48 -23.52
C LYS A 154 -20.59 11.30 -24.29
N ALA A 155 -20.63 11.27 -25.63
CA ALA A 155 -19.72 12.04 -26.47
C ALA A 155 -19.99 13.56 -26.38
N GLU A 156 -21.27 13.95 -26.45
CA GLU A 156 -21.71 15.35 -26.33
C GLU A 156 -21.44 15.91 -24.93
N LEU A 157 -21.68 15.10 -23.89
CA LEU A 157 -21.56 15.51 -22.49
C LEU A 157 -20.17 15.29 -21.89
N GLY A 158 -19.19 14.84 -22.69
CA GLY A 158 -17.89 14.37 -22.21
C GLY A 158 -17.15 15.37 -21.30
N GLY A 159 -17.19 16.67 -21.61
CA GLY A 159 -16.58 17.70 -20.77
C GLY A 159 -17.19 17.81 -19.37
N ARG A 160 -18.53 17.74 -19.27
CA ARG A 160 -19.23 17.79 -17.97
C ARG A 160 -19.08 16.49 -17.19
N ILE A 161 -19.17 15.34 -17.86
CA ILE A 161 -18.92 14.02 -17.25
C ILE A 161 -17.50 13.97 -16.70
N SER A 162 -16.52 14.45 -17.46
CA SER A 162 -15.12 14.54 -17.02
C SER A 162 -14.99 15.42 -15.78
N GLY A 163 -15.66 16.57 -15.74
CA GLY A 163 -15.69 17.45 -14.57
C GLY A 163 -16.31 16.81 -13.31
N ILE A 164 -17.38 16.01 -13.47
CA ILE A 164 -18.06 15.32 -12.37
C ILE A 164 -17.21 14.16 -11.84
N THR A 165 -16.68 13.33 -12.75
CA THR A 165 -16.08 12.03 -12.41
C THR A 165 -14.57 12.06 -12.25
N GLY A 166 -13.89 13.07 -12.80
CA GLY A 166 -12.43 13.09 -12.93
C GLY A 166 -11.86 12.10 -13.97
N ILE A 167 -12.72 11.50 -14.80
CA ILE A 167 -12.29 10.62 -15.89
C ILE A 167 -11.89 11.49 -17.09
N ASP A 168 -10.71 11.26 -17.66
CA ASP A 168 -10.26 12.02 -18.83
C ASP A 168 -11.21 11.82 -20.02
N ILE A 169 -11.48 12.89 -20.78
CA ILE A 169 -12.33 12.83 -21.98
C ILE A 169 -11.84 11.77 -22.98
N ALA A 170 -10.52 11.56 -23.06
CA ALA A 170 -9.94 10.52 -23.91
C ALA A 170 -10.42 9.10 -23.52
N VAL A 171 -10.52 8.81 -22.21
CA VAL A 171 -11.02 7.52 -21.70
C VAL A 171 -12.53 7.39 -21.95
N LEU A 172 -13.28 8.48 -21.78
CA LEU A 172 -14.73 8.48 -22.05
C LEU A 172 -15.04 8.19 -23.52
N LYS A 173 -14.16 8.66 -24.43
CA LYS A 173 -14.27 8.41 -25.88
C LYS A 173 -13.83 7.01 -26.27
N ASP A 174 -12.72 6.52 -25.71
CA ASP A 174 -12.16 5.22 -26.04
C ASP A 174 -11.61 4.51 -24.80
N ASN A 175 -12.26 3.41 -24.41
CA ASN A 175 -11.80 2.60 -23.28
C ASN A 175 -10.62 1.67 -23.61
N ALA A 176 -10.19 1.56 -24.87
CA ALA A 176 -8.98 0.81 -25.21
C ALA A 176 -7.72 1.40 -24.58
N ILE A 177 -7.73 2.69 -24.20
CA ILE A 177 -6.57 3.34 -23.60
C ILE A 177 -6.38 3.00 -22.12
N LEU A 178 -7.30 2.28 -21.47
CA LEU A 178 -7.29 2.01 -20.02
C LEU A 178 -5.97 1.39 -19.52
N GLU A 179 -5.34 0.51 -20.31
CA GLU A 179 -4.06 -0.12 -19.97
C GLU A 179 -2.90 0.89 -19.85
N THR A 180 -3.00 1.99 -20.60
CA THR A 180 -2.01 3.08 -20.56
C THR A 180 -2.20 4.00 -19.35
N ILE A 181 -3.39 3.98 -18.74
CA ILE A 181 -3.73 4.85 -17.60
C ILE A 181 -3.18 4.24 -16.31
N PRO A 182 -2.48 5.05 -15.47
CA PRO A 182 -1.95 4.57 -14.21
C PRO A 182 -3.02 3.94 -13.31
N VAL A 183 -2.68 2.85 -12.62
CA VAL A 183 -3.59 2.16 -11.69
C VAL A 183 -4.18 3.11 -10.65
N ALA A 184 -3.35 3.97 -10.05
CA ALA A 184 -3.81 4.95 -9.07
C ALA A 184 -4.88 5.91 -9.62
N LYS A 185 -4.70 6.35 -10.86
CA LYS A 185 -5.63 7.27 -11.52
C LYS A 185 -6.95 6.58 -11.80
N ARG A 186 -6.92 5.33 -12.26
CA ARG A 186 -8.13 4.48 -12.41
C ARG A 186 -8.84 4.27 -11.07
N MET A 187 -8.10 3.99 -9.99
CA MET A 187 -8.66 3.86 -8.64
C MET A 187 -9.35 5.15 -8.18
N SER A 188 -8.79 6.31 -8.53
CA SER A 188 -9.35 7.62 -8.14
C SER A 188 -10.77 7.88 -8.68
N TRP A 189 -11.17 7.25 -9.79
CA TRP A 189 -12.52 7.40 -10.37
C TRP A 189 -13.61 6.73 -9.51
N ALA A 190 -13.21 5.83 -8.61
CA ALA A 190 -14.08 5.17 -7.66
C ALA A 190 -14.03 5.78 -6.26
N ALA A 191 -13.21 6.82 -6.04
CA ALA A 191 -12.93 7.36 -4.72
C ALA A 191 -14.16 7.90 -3.99
N ASP A 192 -15.07 8.54 -4.74
CA ASP A 192 -16.28 9.18 -4.21
C ASP A 192 -17.54 8.30 -4.43
N ARG A 193 -17.35 7.04 -4.85
CA ARG A 193 -18.46 6.12 -5.18
C ARG A 193 -18.84 5.23 -4.00
N GLN A 194 -20.11 4.85 -3.99
CA GLN A 194 -20.77 4.11 -2.92
C GLN A 194 -21.43 2.83 -3.44
N THR A 195 -21.35 1.77 -2.64
CA THR A 195 -21.96 0.48 -2.92
C THR A 195 -22.82 0.03 -1.75
N THR A 196 -23.84 -0.77 -2.04
CA THR A 196 -24.75 -1.30 -1.01
C THR A 196 -24.06 -2.40 -0.20
N ARG A 197 -23.38 -3.32 -0.89
CA ARG A 197 -22.50 -4.32 -0.27
C ARG A 197 -21.07 -3.80 -0.25
N VAL A 198 -20.34 -4.09 0.82
CA VAL A 198 -18.96 -3.60 0.99
C VAL A 198 -18.03 -4.22 -0.06
N GLU A 199 -18.27 -5.48 -0.43
CA GLU A 199 -17.47 -6.21 -1.42
C GLU A 199 -17.65 -5.66 -2.84
N ASP A 200 -18.83 -5.12 -3.15
CA ASP A 200 -19.12 -4.55 -4.47
C ASP A 200 -18.20 -3.36 -4.80
N LEU A 201 -17.61 -2.70 -3.78
CA LEU A 201 -16.60 -1.65 -3.98
C LEU A 201 -15.36 -2.18 -4.73
N ALA A 202 -15.07 -3.47 -4.57
CA ALA A 202 -14.04 -4.17 -5.33
C ALA A 202 -14.59 -4.73 -6.64
N TYR A 203 -15.74 -5.40 -6.59
CA TYR A 203 -16.28 -6.12 -7.74
C TYR A 203 -16.70 -5.21 -8.90
N CYS A 204 -17.16 -3.98 -8.61
CA CYS A 204 -17.51 -3.03 -9.67
C CYS A 204 -16.30 -2.47 -10.44
N LEU A 205 -15.07 -2.81 -10.03
CA LEU A 205 -13.82 -2.34 -10.64
C LEU A 205 -13.13 -3.40 -11.49
N LEU A 206 -13.58 -4.66 -11.47
CA LEU A 206 -12.91 -5.79 -12.14
C LEU A 206 -12.62 -5.51 -13.61
N GLY A 207 -13.63 -5.06 -14.36
CA GLY A 207 -13.47 -4.79 -15.78
C GLY A 207 -12.64 -3.54 -16.11
N ILE A 208 -12.61 -2.54 -15.22
CA ILE A 208 -11.74 -1.36 -15.38
C ILE A 208 -10.27 -1.74 -15.27
N PHE A 209 -9.98 -2.75 -14.44
CA PHE A 209 -8.64 -3.29 -14.24
C PHE A 209 -8.32 -4.50 -15.11
N GLY A 210 -9.31 -5.09 -15.77
CA GLY A 210 -9.13 -6.26 -16.63
C GLY A 210 -8.78 -7.53 -15.85
N VAL A 211 -9.29 -7.68 -14.62
CA VAL A 211 -8.99 -8.82 -13.75
C VAL A 211 -10.24 -9.64 -13.45
N ASN A 212 -10.04 -10.91 -13.07
CA ASN A 212 -11.11 -11.79 -12.62
C ASN A 212 -10.81 -12.34 -11.23
N MET A 213 -11.85 -12.53 -10.41
CA MET A 213 -11.72 -13.15 -9.10
C MET A 213 -13.01 -13.83 -8.64
N PRO A 214 -12.95 -14.79 -7.70
CA PRO A 214 -14.15 -15.39 -7.10
C PRO A 214 -14.99 -14.39 -6.29
N MET A 215 -16.32 -14.46 -6.42
CA MET A 215 -17.28 -13.61 -5.69
C MET A 215 -17.59 -14.21 -4.32
N LEU A 216 -16.96 -13.68 -3.25
CA LEU A 216 -17.17 -14.14 -1.87
C LEU A 216 -17.90 -13.06 -1.05
N TYR A 217 -19.22 -13.03 -1.13
CA TYR A 217 -20.01 -12.14 -0.26
C TYR A 217 -19.92 -12.57 1.21
N GLY A 218 -19.64 -11.63 2.10
CA GLY A 218 -19.37 -11.86 3.53
C GLY A 218 -17.90 -11.72 3.92
N GLU A 219 -16.98 -11.56 2.96
CA GLU A 219 -15.56 -11.31 3.27
C GLU A 219 -15.26 -9.85 3.65
N GLY A 220 -16.22 -8.94 3.44
CA GLY A 220 -16.14 -7.53 3.80
C GLY A 220 -15.03 -6.79 3.04
N THR A 221 -14.25 -5.97 3.76
CA THR A 221 -13.19 -5.16 3.16
C THR A 221 -12.01 -5.96 2.59
N LYS A 222 -11.95 -7.28 2.85
CA LYS A 222 -10.95 -8.17 2.26
C LYS A 222 -11.06 -8.26 0.74
N ALA A 223 -12.28 -8.09 0.19
CA ALA A 223 -12.51 -8.10 -1.25
C ALA A 223 -11.65 -7.06 -1.98
N PHE A 224 -11.51 -5.85 -1.42
CA PHE A 224 -10.67 -4.80 -2.01
C PHE A 224 -9.16 -5.09 -1.89
N GLY A 225 -8.75 -5.77 -0.83
CA GLY A 225 -7.38 -6.28 -0.70
C GLY A 225 -7.05 -7.32 -1.78
N ARG A 226 -7.98 -8.24 -2.06
CA ARG A 226 -7.85 -9.23 -3.13
C ARG A 226 -7.87 -8.62 -4.52
N LEU A 227 -8.71 -7.62 -4.77
CA LEU A 227 -8.69 -6.87 -6.04
C LEU A 227 -7.29 -6.31 -6.31
N GLN A 228 -6.66 -5.68 -5.32
CA GLN A 228 -5.31 -5.16 -5.47
C GLN A 228 -4.29 -6.27 -5.75
N GLU A 229 -4.45 -7.45 -5.15
CA GLU A 229 -3.59 -8.60 -5.46
C GLU A 229 -3.75 -9.12 -6.87
N GLU A 230 -4.98 -9.22 -7.39
CA GLU A 230 -5.18 -9.61 -8.79
C GLU A 230 -4.60 -8.56 -9.75
N ILE A 231 -4.74 -7.27 -9.45
CA ILE A 231 -4.11 -6.20 -10.24
C ILE A 231 -2.57 -6.36 -10.22
N ILE A 232 -1.98 -6.63 -9.05
CA ILE A 232 -0.54 -6.79 -8.88
C ILE A 232 0.04 -7.92 -9.72
N LYS A 233 -0.74 -8.97 -10.01
CA LYS A 233 -0.29 -10.08 -10.88
C LYS A 233 -0.16 -9.68 -12.35
N GLU A 234 -0.97 -8.72 -12.80
CA GLU A 234 -1.13 -8.37 -14.22
C GLU A 234 -0.35 -7.11 -14.64
N THR A 235 0.26 -6.37 -13.70
CA THR A 235 0.96 -5.13 -14.03
C THR A 235 2.20 -4.86 -13.17
N THR A 236 3.15 -4.13 -13.75
CA THR A 236 4.34 -3.56 -13.08
C THR A 236 4.14 -2.09 -12.68
N ASP A 237 2.90 -1.59 -12.69
CA ASP A 237 2.57 -0.22 -12.34
C ASP A 237 2.55 0.02 -10.82
N LEU A 238 3.66 0.55 -10.30
CA LEU A 238 3.84 0.89 -8.89
C LEU A 238 2.89 1.99 -8.39
N SER A 239 2.15 2.69 -9.26
CA SER A 239 1.16 3.68 -8.81
C SER A 239 0.05 3.06 -7.97
N ILE A 240 -0.19 1.75 -8.04
CA ILE A 240 -1.12 1.06 -7.11
C ILE A 240 -0.83 1.34 -5.62
N PHE A 241 0.40 1.72 -5.28
CA PHE A 241 0.80 2.06 -3.90
C PHE A 241 0.68 3.55 -3.57
N ALA A 242 0.25 4.40 -4.51
CA ALA A 242 0.16 5.87 -4.38
C ALA A 242 -1.10 6.35 -3.62
N TRP A 243 -1.59 5.60 -2.64
CA TRP A 243 -2.75 5.99 -1.83
C TRP A 243 -2.34 6.81 -0.59
N ARG A 244 -3.28 7.52 0.04
CA ARG A 244 -3.11 8.21 1.32
C ARG A 244 -4.22 7.79 2.28
N ALA A 245 -3.85 7.36 3.48
CA ALA A 245 -4.81 7.00 4.52
C ALA A 245 -5.70 8.21 4.84
N ASN A 246 -7.01 7.97 4.86
CA ASN A 246 -7.95 9.00 5.31
C ASN A 246 -7.83 9.15 6.83
N LEU A 247 -7.40 10.33 7.29
CA LEU A 247 -7.27 10.66 8.71
C LEU A 247 -8.63 10.62 9.44
N TYR A 248 -9.74 10.77 8.71
CA TYR A 248 -11.08 10.98 9.24
C TYR A 248 -12.10 10.01 8.62
N ALA A 249 -11.88 8.71 8.75
CA ALA A 249 -12.82 7.67 8.30
C ALA A 249 -14.15 7.68 9.10
N GLY A 250 -14.88 8.80 9.11
CA GLY A 250 -16.21 8.97 9.71
C GLY A 250 -16.24 9.02 11.25
N LYS A 251 -15.09 9.10 11.93
CA LYS A 251 -15.02 9.09 13.40
C LYS A 251 -14.84 10.50 13.99
N PRO A 252 -15.40 10.78 15.20
CA PRO A 252 -15.21 12.06 15.87
C PRO A 252 -13.73 12.38 16.10
N LEU A 253 -13.34 13.65 15.90
CA LEU A 253 -11.97 14.17 16.00
C LEU A 253 -11.23 13.81 17.31
N ARG A 254 -11.96 13.51 18.39
CA ARG A 254 -11.40 13.21 19.72
C ARG A 254 -10.96 11.76 19.92
N GLU A 255 -11.32 10.83 19.03
CA GLU A 255 -11.11 9.38 19.25
C GLU A 255 -10.12 8.73 18.28
N VAL A 256 -9.63 9.44 17.26
CA VAL A 256 -8.77 8.84 16.23
C VAL A 256 -7.31 9.23 16.47
N ARG A 257 -6.52 8.32 17.04
CA ARG A 257 -5.07 8.37 16.81
C ARG A 257 -4.81 7.83 15.40
N PRO A 258 -4.27 8.64 14.47
CA PRO A 258 -3.98 8.16 13.13
C PRO A 258 -2.93 7.04 13.22
N GLN A 259 -3.19 5.97 12.48
CA GLN A 259 -2.30 4.82 12.45
C GLN A 259 -0.94 5.21 11.84
N GLY A 260 0.14 5.12 12.61
CA GLY A 260 1.49 5.51 12.18
C GLY A 260 2.09 4.56 11.13
N PHE A 261 1.73 3.28 11.17
CA PHE A 261 2.22 2.25 10.27
C PHE A 261 1.08 1.46 9.63
N ARG A 262 1.12 1.29 8.32
CA ARG A 262 0.17 0.44 7.58
C ARG A 262 0.90 -0.56 6.69
N GLY A 263 0.16 -1.55 6.21
CA GLY A 263 0.62 -2.38 5.11
C GLY A 263 0.71 -1.58 3.81
N ILE A 264 1.29 -2.17 2.77
CA ILE A 264 1.48 -1.49 1.47
C ILE A 264 0.19 -1.35 0.66
N LEU A 265 -0.84 -2.17 0.94
CA LEU A 265 -2.14 -2.11 0.24
C LEU A 265 -3.10 -1.11 0.87
N ALA A 266 -3.88 -0.44 0.01
CA ALA A 266 -4.94 0.48 0.40
C ALA A 266 -6.12 -0.27 1.02
N SER A 267 -6.94 0.44 1.79
CA SER A 267 -8.17 -0.10 2.39
C SER A 267 -9.43 0.26 1.59
N SER A 268 -9.35 1.28 0.73
CA SER A 268 -10.49 1.76 -0.06
C SER A 268 -9.99 2.56 -1.29
N PRO A 269 -10.74 2.58 -2.41
CA PRO A 269 -10.50 3.51 -3.52
C PRO A 269 -10.48 4.99 -3.10
N SER A 270 -11.21 5.35 -2.03
CA SER A 270 -11.23 6.72 -1.50
C SER A 270 -9.85 7.25 -1.09
N GLU A 271 -8.92 6.35 -0.76
CA GLU A 271 -7.52 6.70 -0.44
C GLU A 271 -6.73 7.18 -1.68
N PHE A 272 -7.29 7.03 -2.88
CA PHE A 272 -6.71 7.49 -4.15
C PHE A 272 -7.33 8.79 -4.69
N VAL A 273 -8.21 9.47 -3.94
CA VAL A 273 -8.92 10.68 -4.41
C VAL A 273 -8.00 11.78 -4.96
N HIS A 274 -6.77 11.86 -4.45
CA HIS A 274 -5.76 12.84 -4.85
C HIS A 274 -4.98 12.46 -6.12
N CYS A 275 -5.21 11.27 -6.68
CA CYS A 275 -4.50 10.74 -7.86
C CYS A 275 -5.15 11.11 -9.20
N LYS A 276 -6.14 12.00 -9.24
CA LYS A 276 -6.86 12.41 -10.47
C LYS A 276 -5.91 12.90 -11.58
N ASN A 277 -4.84 13.60 -11.20
CA ASN A 277 -3.85 14.14 -12.15
C ASN A 277 -2.55 13.31 -12.24
N LEU A 278 -2.49 12.13 -11.60
CA LEU A 278 -1.28 11.32 -11.57
C LEU A 278 -0.89 10.85 -12.96
N ARG A 279 0.40 10.94 -13.27
CA ARG A 279 1.01 10.51 -14.53
C ARG A 279 2.16 9.55 -14.25
N ARG A 280 2.45 8.66 -15.20
CA ARG A 280 3.68 7.85 -15.17
C ARG A 280 4.86 8.74 -15.52
N THR A 281 5.98 8.57 -14.81
CA THR A 281 7.23 9.23 -15.17
C THR A 281 7.80 8.55 -16.42
N SER A 282 8.35 9.34 -17.34
CA SER A 282 9.03 8.80 -18.53
C SER A 282 10.32 8.09 -18.13
N THR A 283 10.44 6.80 -18.45
CA THR A 283 11.62 5.99 -18.15
C THR A 283 12.01 5.12 -19.35
N MET A 284 13.32 4.82 -19.49
CA MET A 284 13.82 3.91 -20.54
C MET A 284 13.30 2.47 -20.38
N ARG A 285 12.87 2.08 -19.18
CA ARG A 285 12.34 0.74 -18.87
C ARG A 285 10.88 0.84 -18.44
N TYR A 286 10.06 -0.09 -18.91
CA TYR A 286 8.67 -0.23 -18.45
C TYR A 286 8.64 -1.08 -17.18
N GLY A 287 8.62 -0.41 -16.03
CA GLY A 287 8.44 -1.04 -14.72
C GLY A 287 9.54 -2.02 -14.29
N HIS A 288 9.36 -2.56 -13.10
CA HIS A 288 10.14 -3.66 -12.54
C HIS A 288 9.19 -4.74 -12.04
N GLU A 289 9.59 -6.00 -12.14
CA GLU A 289 8.82 -7.10 -11.59
C GLU A 289 8.71 -6.93 -10.07
N TYR A 290 7.48 -7.11 -9.56
CA TYR A 290 7.19 -7.26 -8.15
C TYR A 290 6.11 -8.31 -7.99
N SER A 291 6.03 -8.92 -6.80
CA SER A 291 5.09 -10.00 -6.54
C SER A 291 4.62 -9.97 -5.09
N MET A 292 3.36 -10.31 -4.84
CA MET A 292 2.86 -10.54 -3.49
C MET A 292 3.28 -11.93 -2.99
N THR A 293 3.85 -12.02 -1.79
CA THR A 293 4.29 -13.26 -1.14
C THR A 293 3.69 -13.37 0.26
N ASN A 294 3.92 -14.49 0.96
CA ASN A 294 3.54 -14.62 2.37
C ASN A 294 4.26 -13.63 3.31
N LYS A 295 5.41 -13.06 2.90
CA LYS A 295 6.09 -11.94 3.61
C LYS A 295 5.57 -10.55 3.20
N GLY A 296 4.66 -10.48 2.23
CA GLY A 296 4.17 -9.24 1.63
C GLY A 296 4.76 -8.97 0.25
N LEU A 297 4.81 -7.69 -0.15
CA LEU A 297 5.29 -7.28 -1.47
C LEU A 297 6.80 -7.47 -1.56
N ARG A 298 7.24 -8.30 -2.50
CA ARG A 298 8.64 -8.51 -2.86
C ARG A 298 8.97 -7.71 -4.12
N LEU A 299 10.04 -6.93 -4.09
CA LEU A 299 10.56 -6.20 -5.25
C LEU A 299 12.06 -5.98 -5.14
N GLU A 300 12.72 -5.82 -6.28
CA GLU A 300 14.13 -5.41 -6.35
C GLU A 300 14.22 -3.93 -6.71
N THR A 301 14.67 -3.11 -5.76
CA THR A 301 14.67 -1.65 -5.90
C THR A 301 15.77 -0.99 -5.07
N PHE A 302 16.00 0.29 -5.31
CA PHE A 302 16.79 1.14 -4.42
C PHE A 302 15.84 2.07 -3.66
N LEU A 303 16.02 2.15 -2.34
CA LEU A 303 15.25 3.04 -1.49
C LEU A 303 16.01 4.36 -1.38
N GLY A 304 15.34 5.45 -1.76
CA GLY A 304 15.89 6.79 -1.58
C GLY A 304 15.87 7.20 -0.12
N GLU A 305 16.66 8.20 0.24
CA GLU A 305 16.82 8.66 1.62
C GLU A 305 16.23 10.07 1.78
N SER A 306 15.19 10.20 2.59
CA SER A 306 14.61 11.51 2.90
C SER A 306 15.59 12.35 3.74
N LYS A 307 15.43 13.68 3.72
CA LYS A 307 16.19 14.60 4.58
C LYS A 307 16.08 14.27 6.08
N ASN A 308 15.02 13.56 6.47
CA ASN A 308 14.73 13.17 7.85
C ASN A 308 15.14 11.72 8.17
N LYS A 309 16.03 11.12 7.36
CA LYS A 309 16.50 9.73 7.55
C LYS A 309 15.35 8.69 7.50
N GLU A 310 14.48 8.84 6.51
CA GLU A 310 13.43 7.86 6.20
C GLU A 310 13.69 7.25 4.83
N TYR A 311 13.43 5.94 4.69
CA TYR A 311 13.48 5.29 3.39
C TYR A 311 12.27 5.69 2.55
N VAL A 312 12.49 5.88 1.25
CA VAL A 312 11.46 6.26 0.30
C VAL A 312 11.49 5.31 -0.89
N LEU A 313 10.39 4.60 -1.09
CA LEU A 313 10.18 3.80 -2.30
C LEU A 313 9.68 4.70 -3.43
N ASN A 314 10.39 4.71 -4.56
CA ASN A 314 9.96 5.35 -5.79
C ASN A 314 8.76 4.63 -6.41
N LEU A 315 7.68 5.35 -6.74
CA LEU A 315 6.52 4.78 -7.43
C LEU A 315 6.54 4.99 -8.96
N ALA A 316 7.61 5.57 -9.50
CA ALA A 316 7.77 5.87 -10.93
C ALA A 316 6.59 6.66 -11.53
N CYS A 317 5.99 7.54 -10.72
CA CYS A 317 4.90 8.42 -11.09
C CYS A 317 5.12 9.82 -10.56
N GLU A 318 4.38 10.77 -11.12
CA GLU A 318 4.38 12.18 -10.75
C GLU A 318 2.94 12.67 -10.58
N ILE A 319 2.74 13.60 -9.64
CA ILE A 319 1.46 14.28 -9.44
C ILE A 319 1.71 15.77 -9.63
N PRO A 320 1.29 16.37 -10.75
CA PRO A 320 1.44 17.80 -10.98
C PRO A 320 0.74 18.62 -9.88
N ASP A 321 1.44 19.60 -9.33
CA ASP A 321 0.98 20.43 -8.20
C ASP A 321 0.89 21.93 -8.54
N GLY A 322 1.03 22.28 -9.82
CA GLY A 322 1.03 23.66 -10.31
C GLY A 322 2.39 24.36 -10.27
N TYR A 323 3.33 23.87 -9.45
CA TYR A 323 4.71 24.39 -9.35
C TYR A 323 5.73 23.49 -10.06
N GLY A 324 5.37 22.23 -10.29
CA GLY A 324 6.12 21.31 -11.13
C GLY A 324 5.45 19.94 -11.22
N ASN A 325 6.24 18.92 -11.55
CA ASN A 325 5.80 17.53 -11.63
C ASN A 325 6.57 16.69 -10.61
N PRO A 326 6.32 16.86 -9.29
CA PRO A 326 7.06 16.13 -8.28
C PRO A 326 6.87 14.62 -8.47
N LYS A 327 8.00 13.91 -8.50
CA LYS A 327 8.04 12.46 -8.45
C LYS A 327 7.57 11.99 -7.09
N VAL A 328 6.79 10.91 -7.11
CA VAL A 328 6.07 10.42 -5.94
C VAL A 328 6.75 9.17 -5.39
N GLY A 329 6.84 9.12 -4.07
CA GLY A 329 7.25 7.94 -3.32
C GLY A 329 6.41 7.68 -2.08
N VAL A 330 6.64 6.54 -1.45
CA VAL A 330 6.05 6.18 -0.15
C VAL A 330 7.13 5.98 0.89
N TYR A 331 6.87 6.46 2.10
CA TYR A 331 7.77 6.30 3.23
C TYR A 331 7.74 4.87 3.75
N LEU A 332 8.92 4.33 4.02
CA LEU A 332 9.13 3.01 4.59
C LEU A 332 9.97 3.11 5.86
N THR A 333 9.66 2.25 6.82
CA THR A 333 10.47 2.01 8.01
C THR A 333 10.96 0.56 7.99
N LYS A 334 12.24 0.34 8.29
CA LYS A 334 12.81 -1.00 8.41
C LYS A 334 12.27 -1.69 9.67
N THR A 335 11.98 -2.98 9.56
CA THR A 335 11.51 -3.87 10.63
C THR A 335 12.34 -5.15 10.61
N ALA A 336 12.23 -5.99 11.65
CA ALA A 336 13.01 -7.23 11.75
C ALA A 336 12.74 -8.24 10.62
N ASP A 337 11.60 -8.10 9.94
CA ASP A 337 11.14 -8.97 8.85
C ASP A 337 11.05 -8.26 7.48
N GLY A 338 11.60 -7.06 7.35
CA GLY A 338 11.61 -6.30 6.10
C GLY A 338 11.28 -4.83 6.30
N PHE A 339 10.23 -4.35 5.64
CA PHE A 339 9.78 -2.97 5.69
C PHE A 339 8.27 -2.88 5.90
N VAL A 340 7.86 -1.73 6.41
CA VAL A 340 6.45 -1.36 6.61
C VAL A 340 6.23 0.06 6.12
N ARG A 341 5.03 0.34 5.59
CA ARG A 341 4.68 1.69 5.19
C ARG A 341 4.50 2.57 6.42
N SER A 342 5.30 3.61 6.53
CA SER A 342 5.19 4.65 7.55
C SER A 342 4.50 5.88 6.95
N ARG A 343 3.99 6.76 7.82
CA ARG A 343 3.32 8.01 7.43
C ARG A 343 2.26 7.79 6.33
N PRO A 344 1.30 6.88 6.54
CA PRO A 344 0.41 6.43 5.47
C PRO A 344 -0.52 7.54 4.95
N HIS A 345 -0.65 8.66 5.65
CA HIS A 345 -1.43 9.83 5.27
C HIS A 345 -0.70 10.76 4.28
N GLU A 346 0.60 10.52 4.05
CA GLU A 346 1.44 11.33 3.18
C GLU A 346 1.99 10.51 2.00
N LEU A 347 2.33 11.24 0.93
CA LEU A 347 3.21 10.76 -0.11
C LEU A 347 4.46 11.64 -0.11
N PHE A 348 5.61 11.03 -0.35
CA PHE A 348 6.84 11.76 -0.58
C PHE A 348 6.81 12.41 -1.97
N GLY A 349 7.24 13.67 -2.08
CA GLY A 349 7.35 14.39 -3.34
C GLY A 349 8.74 15.00 -3.50
N THR A 350 9.37 14.83 -4.67
CA THR A 350 10.66 15.47 -4.99
C THR A 350 10.77 15.79 -6.47
N GLN A 351 11.56 16.83 -6.81
CA GLN A 351 12.02 17.08 -8.18
C GLN A 351 13.38 16.41 -8.45
N ASP A 352 14.11 16.00 -7.41
CA ASP A 352 15.42 15.38 -7.54
C ASP A 352 15.28 13.91 -7.96
N SER A 353 15.72 13.62 -9.18
CA SER A 353 15.69 12.27 -9.75
C SER A 353 16.83 11.38 -9.25
N LEU A 354 17.91 11.98 -8.76
CA LEU A 354 19.10 11.25 -8.30
C LEU A 354 18.88 10.61 -6.93
N LEU A 355 17.84 11.02 -6.21
CA LEU A 355 17.43 10.42 -4.93
C LEU A 355 17.31 8.90 -4.98
N TRP A 356 16.91 8.35 -6.14
CA TRP A 356 16.73 6.91 -6.34
C TRP A 356 17.81 6.29 -7.22
N ALA A 357 18.95 6.96 -7.39
CA ALA A 357 20.10 6.42 -8.11
C ALA A 357 20.95 5.57 -7.17
N GLY A 358 20.90 4.24 -7.34
CA GLY A 358 21.71 3.33 -6.53
C GLY A 358 21.55 1.86 -6.89
N PRO A 359 22.36 0.98 -6.28
CA PRO A 359 22.26 -0.46 -6.46
C PRO A 359 20.92 -0.98 -5.94
N ARG A 360 20.25 -1.80 -6.75
CA ARG A 360 18.96 -2.39 -6.35
C ARG A 360 19.19 -3.58 -5.44
N HIS A 361 18.35 -3.68 -4.42
CA HIS A 361 18.32 -4.79 -3.48
C HIS A 361 16.91 -5.35 -3.38
N LYS A 362 16.83 -6.64 -3.05
CA LYS A 362 15.57 -7.31 -2.77
C LYS A 362 15.04 -6.85 -1.42
N ILE A 363 13.82 -6.34 -1.40
CA ILE A 363 13.13 -5.93 -0.18
C ILE A 363 11.75 -6.60 -0.08
N PHE A 364 11.24 -6.67 1.13
CA PHE A 364 9.89 -7.14 1.44
C PHE A 364 9.12 -6.05 2.20
N ILE A 365 7.89 -5.77 1.79
CA ILE A 365 7.02 -4.78 2.45
C ILE A 365 5.74 -5.46 2.92
N ARG A 366 5.42 -5.36 4.21
CA ARG A 366 4.24 -6.02 4.82
C ARG A 366 2.95 -5.64 4.06
N LYS A 367 2.13 -6.65 3.75
CA LYS A 367 0.86 -6.47 3.02
C LYS A 367 -0.20 -5.71 3.84
N HIS A 368 -0.36 -6.10 5.10
CA HIS A 368 -1.37 -5.58 6.02
C HIS A 368 -0.77 -5.35 7.40
N VAL A 369 -1.23 -4.30 8.07
CA VAL A 369 -0.92 -4.01 9.46
C VAL A 369 -2.20 -3.49 10.11
N THR A 370 -2.68 -4.19 11.13
CA THR A 370 -3.86 -3.78 11.89
C THR A 370 -3.54 -2.58 12.79
N PRO A 371 -4.53 -1.81 13.27
CA PRO A 371 -4.27 -0.73 14.22
C PRO A 371 -3.50 -1.19 15.47
N PHE A 372 -3.86 -2.35 16.03
CA PHE A 372 -3.11 -2.97 17.12
C PHE A 372 -1.66 -3.27 16.72
N GLY A 373 -1.45 -3.91 15.56
CA GLY A 373 -0.11 -4.20 15.05
C GLY A 373 0.74 -2.94 14.79
N SER A 374 0.12 -1.82 14.42
CA SER A 374 0.81 -0.54 14.28
C SER A 374 1.28 0.01 15.63
N THR A 375 0.43 -0.04 16.66
CA THR A 375 0.79 0.43 18.01
C THR A 375 1.87 -0.46 18.61
N ASP A 376 1.73 -1.78 18.47
CA ASP A 376 2.74 -2.74 18.93
C ASP A 376 4.08 -2.53 18.22
N LEU A 377 4.07 -2.34 16.89
CA LEU A 377 5.27 -2.05 16.12
C LEU A 377 5.94 -0.74 16.56
N ALA A 378 5.18 0.31 16.82
CA ALA A 378 5.74 1.57 17.34
C ALA A 378 6.51 1.33 18.64
N ARG A 379 5.88 0.61 19.59
CA ARG A 379 6.49 0.23 20.87
C ARG A 379 7.73 -0.68 20.72
N ARG A 380 7.81 -1.48 19.66
CA ARG A 380 9.01 -2.29 19.37
C ARG A 380 10.15 -1.45 18.80
N LEU A 381 9.83 -0.52 17.89
CA LEU A 381 10.82 0.38 17.29
C LEU A 381 11.41 1.37 18.30
N GLU A 382 10.65 1.75 19.33
CA GLU A 382 11.15 2.56 20.45
C GLU A 382 12.30 1.87 21.21
N MET A 383 12.36 0.53 21.18
CA MET A 383 13.39 -0.29 21.82
C MET A 383 14.57 -0.63 20.87
N ASN A 384 14.62 0.01 19.69
CA ASN A 384 15.76 -0.11 18.79
C ASN A 384 17.01 0.49 19.43
N ILE A 385 18.15 -0.15 19.23
CA ILE A 385 19.43 0.30 19.79
C ILE A 385 20.12 1.18 18.76
N ALA A 386 19.97 2.50 18.92
CA ALA A 386 20.62 3.48 18.07
C ALA A 386 22.09 3.65 18.47
N SER A 387 22.98 3.80 17.50
CA SER A 387 24.41 4.02 17.75
C SER A 387 24.88 5.32 17.11
N GLN A 388 25.59 6.13 17.90
CA GLN A 388 26.26 7.33 17.44
C GLN A 388 27.75 7.18 17.68
N PHE A 389 28.54 7.46 16.65
CA PHE A 389 29.99 7.31 16.68
C PHE A 389 30.65 8.68 16.68
N ASN A 390 31.54 8.92 17.63
CA ASN A 390 32.41 10.08 17.66
C ASN A 390 33.88 9.63 17.75
N ILE A 391 34.63 9.88 16.70
CA ILE A 391 36.04 9.46 16.60
C ILE A 391 36.90 10.70 16.86
N CYS A 392 37.73 10.68 17.91
CA CYS A 392 38.57 11.83 18.22
C CYS A 392 39.58 12.15 17.09
N PRO A 393 40.02 13.41 17.00
CA PRO A 393 41.11 13.81 16.13
C PRO A 393 42.36 12.95 16.40
N GLY A 394 42.92 12.32 15.36
CA GLY A 394 44.10 11.44 15.47
C GLY A 394 43.86 9.98 15.09
N PHE A 395 42.61 9.53 15.03
CA PHE A 395 42.23 8.21 14.51
C PHE A 395 41.30 8.33 13.30
N LYS A 396 41.33 7.32 12.45
CA LYS A 396 40.45 7.18 11.29
C LYS A 396 39.76 5.82 11.33
N LEU A 397 38.46 5.81 11.03
CA LEU A 397 37.71 4.58 10.78
C LEU A 397 38.18 3.97 9.45
N VAL A 398 38.78 2.79 9.53
CA VAL A 398 39.20 2.00 8.37
C VAL A 398 38.03 1.19 7.82
N SER A 399 37.32 0.51 8.71
CA SER A 399 36.13 -0.26 8.35
C SER A 399 35.16 -0.34 9.53
N PHE A 400 33.88 -0.52 9.21
CA PHE A 400 32.79 -0.71 10.15
C PHE A 400 31.86 -1.80 9.63
N ALA A 401 31.44 -2.69 10.53
CA ALA A 401 30.41 -3.67 10.25
C ALA A 401 29.51 -3.84 11.48
N ALA A 402 28.20 -3.72 11.28
CA ALA A 402 27.18 -4.08 12.26
C ALA A 402 26.59 -5.45 11.92
N LYS A 403 26.46 -6.33 12.91
CA LYS A 403 25.91 -7.69 12.77
C LYS A 403 24.84 -7.98 13.84
N PRO A 404 23.74 -8.65 13.50
CA PRO A 404 23.34 -9.11 12.15
C PRO A 404 23.08 -7.95 11.17
N ALA A 405 23.55 -8.10 9.93
CA ALA A 405 23.52 -7.01 8.96
C ALA A 405 22.10 -6.72 8.43
N ASP A 406 21.26 -7.75 8.39
CA ASP A 406 19.85 -7.69 8.03
C ASP A 406 19.03 -6.93 9.09
N LEU A 407 19.41 -6.97 10.36
CA LEU A 407 18.80 -6.21 11.45
C LEU A 407 19.39 -4.80 11.65
N TRP A 408 20.46 -4.45 10.94
CA TRP A 408 21.05 -3.11 10.99
C TRP A 408 20.37 -2.15 10.02
N ASP A 409 19.85 -1.03 10.52
CA ASP A 409 19.36 0.08 9.69
C ASP A 409 20.50 1.07 9.45
N ASN A 410 21.04 1.09 8.23
CA ASN A 410 22.14 1.97 7.87
C ASN A 410 21.74 3.46 7.82
N LEU A 411 20.49 3.78 7.50
CA LEU A 411 20.04 5.17 7.41
C LEU A 411 19.91 5.80 8.81
N ARG A 412 19.35 5.04 9.75
CA ARG A 412 19.15 5.48 11.14
C ARG A 412 20.33 5.16 12.06
N GLN A 413 21.25 4.30 11.62
CA GLN A 413 22.38 3.78 12.40
C GLN A 413 21.87 3.10 13.69
N GLU A 414 20.87 2.25 13.56
CA GLU A 414 20.24 1.54 14.67
C GLU A 414 20.07 0.05 14.38
N PHE A 415 20.14 -0.77 15.43
CA PHE A 415 19.69 -2.15 15.35
C PHE A 415 18.18 -2.23 15.58
N VAL A 416 17.49 -2.92 14.67
CA VAL A 416 16.10 -3.31 14.85
C VAL A 416 16.04 -4.52 15.77
N THR A 417 15.63 -4.31 17.01
CA THR A 417 15.68 -5.33 18.07
C THR A 417 14.39 -6.14 18.20
N ASP A 418 13.29 -5.64 17.63
CA ASP A 418 11.92 -6.16 17.78
C ASP A 418 11.45 -6.27 19.24
N ARG A 419 12.09 -5.54 20.18
CA ARG A 419 11.92 -5.73 21.64
C ARG A 419 12.10 -7.19 22.06
N SER A 420 12.99 -7.92 21.40
CA SER A 420 13.32 -9.28 21.77
C SER A 420 14.42 -9.27 22.82
N GLU A 421 14.19 -9.90 23.98
CA GLU A 421 15.28 -10.17 24.92
C GLU A 421 16.36 -11.04 24.30
N GLN A 422 16.06 -11.83 23.27
CA GLN A 422 17.05 -12.68 22.59
C GLN A 422 17.94 -11.90 21.62
N PHE A 423 17.59 -10.63 21.33
CA PHE A 423 18.38 -9.81 20.43
C PHE A 423 19.79 -9.59 20.98
N THR A 424 20.79 -9.99 20.18
CA THR A 424 22.20 -9.72 20.40
C THR A 424 22.83 -9.32 19.07
N GLY A 425 23.48 -8.18 19.06
CA GLY A 425 24.22 -7.66 17.93
C GLY A 425 25.62 -7.24 18.35
N PHE A 426 26.50 -7.10 17.37
CA PHE A 426 27.81 -6.53 17.61
C PHE A 426 28.24 -5.59 16.49
N LEU A 427 28.98 -4.57 16.88
CA LEU A 427 29.61 -3.57 16.02
C LEU A 427 31.11 -3.85 15.99
N ASN A 428 31.65 -4.06 14.81
CA ASN A 428 33.07 -4.31 14.58
C ASN A 428 33.69 -3.06 13.96
N PHE A 429 34.56 -2.39 14.71
CA PHE A 429 35.31 -1.22 14.29
C PHE A 429 36.75 -1.59 14.01
N GLN A 430 37.26 -1.19 12.86
CA GLN A 430 38.69 -1.19 12.58
C GLN A 430 39.15 0.26 12.49
N LEU A 431 40.06 0.65 13.37
CA LEU A 431 40.59 2.01 13.48
C LEU A 431 42.08 2.00 13.14
N ALA A 432 42.55 3.06 12.50
CA ALA A 432 43.97 3.32 12.31
C ALA A 432 44.34 4.68 12.91
N ASP A 433 45.54 4.80 13.45
CA ASP A 433 46.13 6.10 13.73
C ASP A 433 46.35 6.89 12.43
N THR A 434 46.50 8.22 12.52
CA THR A 434 46.69 9.08 11.34
C THR A 434 47.94 8.73 10.52
N ALA A 435 48.94 8.12 11.15
CA ALA A 435 50.15 7.61 10.51
C ALA A 435 49.97 6.20 9.88
N LYS A 436 48.83 5.54 10.09
CA LYS A 436 48.51 4.15 9.68
C LYS A 436 49.52 3.11 10.18
N THR A 437 50.21 3.41 11.25
CA THR A 437 51.21 2.55 11.90
C THR A 437 50.57 1.45 12.73
N PHE A 438 49.38 1.67 13.28
CA PHE A 438 48.69 0.69 14.13
C PHE A 438 47.22 0.55 13.73
N ILE A 439 46.76 -0.70 13.63
CA ILE A 439 45.35 -1.02 13.40
C ILE A 439 44.77 -1.62 14.68
N TYR A 440 43.76 -0.96 15.22
CA TYR A 440 43.01 -1.40 16.39
C TYR A 440 41.67 -1.97 15.93
N ARG A 441 41.29 -3.15 16.45
CA ARG A 441 39.98 -3.72 16.20
C ARG A 441 39.20 -3.83 17.50
N ILE A 442 38.07 -3.14 17.53
CA ILE A 442 37.20 -2.98 18.70
C ILE A 442 35.84 -3.59 18.36
N TYR A 443 35.31 -4.37 19.28
CA TYR A 443 33.98 -4.92 19.18
C TYR A 443 33.11 -4.31 20.27
N VAL A 444 31.93 -3.84 19.90
CA VAL A 444 30.90 -3.43 20.84
C VAL A 444 29.74 -4.39 20.68
N VAL A 445 29.54 -5.24 21.69
CA VAL A 445 28.42 -6.18 21.74
C VAL A 445 27.29 -5.50 22.48
N CYS A 446 26.07 -5.59 21.97
CA CYS A 446 24.89 -4.99 22.57
C CYS A 446 23.67 -5.88 22.39
N GLY A 447 22.71 -5.74 23.30
CA GLY A 447 21.46 -6.49 23.22
C GLY A 447 20.42 -5.93 24.15
N LEU A 448 19.33 -6.67 24.32
CA LEU A 448 18.30 -6.41 25.33
C LEU A 448 18.32 -7.50 26.40
N ALA A 449 18.11 -7.15 27.65
CA ALA A 449 17.97 -8.10 28.76
C ALA A 449 16.94 -7.59 29.77
N MET A 450 16.26 -8.53 30.42
CA MET A 450 15.34 -8.19 31.50
C MET A 450 16.16 -7.76 32.71
N ASP A 451 15.90 -6.55 33.20
CA ASP A 451 16.44 -6.09 34.47
C ASP A 451 15.69 -6.80 35.61
N PRO A 452 16.33 -7.66 36.41
CA PRO A 452 15.63 -8.38 37.47
C PRO A 452 15.20 -7.48 38.63
N SER A 453 15.69 -6.24 38.71
CA SER A 453 15.24 -5.29 39.72
C SER A 453 13.93 -4.60 39.32
N SER A 454 13.79 -4.15 38.08
CA SER A 454 12.60 -3.43 37.61
C SER A 454 11.60 -4.32 36.86
N GLY A 455 12.03 -5.49 36.39
CA GLY A 455 11.24 -6.34 35.50
C GLY A 455 11.05 -5.75 34.10
N ASP A 456 11.79 -4.69 33.74
CA ASP A 456 11.72 -4.07 32.42
C ASP A 456 12.83 -4.59 31.52
N LEU A 457 12.53 -4.65 30.23
CA LEU A 457 13.53 -4.93 29.23
C LEU A 457 14.42 -3.69 29.03
N LYS A 458 15.73 -3.83 29.29
CA LYS A 458 16.71 -2.75 29.16
C LYS A 458 17.82 -3.12 28.18
N PRO A 459 18.41 -2.14 27.48
CA PRO A 459 19.58 -2.39 26.67
C PRO A 459 20.80 -2.64 27.55
N TRP A 460 21.65 -3.56 27.11
CA TRP A 460 22.97 -3.80 27.69
C TRP A 460 24.02 -3.73 26.59
N MET A 461 25.27 -3.53 27.00
CA MET A 461 26.41 -3.58 26.09
C MET A 461 27.70 -3.96 26.79
N SER A 462 28.69 -4.36 26.01
CA SER A 462 30.06 -4.54 26.46
C SER A 462 31.04 -4.28 25.32
N ILE A 463 32.26 -3.85 25.67
CA ILE A 463 33.30 -3.43 24.72
C ILE A 463 34.49 -4.37 24.86
N TYR A 464 34.98 -4.85 23.72
CA TYR A 464 36.09 -5.78 23.66
C TYR A 464 37.16 -5.29 22.70
N ASN A 465 38.42 -5.49 23.08
CA ASN A 465 39.57 -5.19 22.23
C ASN A 465 40.17 -6.51 21.74
N SER A 466 40.36 -6.62 20.42
CA SER A 466 40.97 -7.78 19.76
C SER A 466 42.43 -8.05 20.12
N THR A 467 43.15 -7.09 20.73
CA THR A 467 44.57 -7.26 21.07
C THR A 467 44.79 -8.15 22.30
N ASP A 468 43.77 -8.32 23.15
CA ASP A 468 43.84 -9.15 24.35
C ASP A 468 43.13 -10.50 24.11
N LYS A 469 43.75 -11.32 23.25
CA LYS A 469 43.17 -12.58 22.78
C LYS A 469 42.98 -13.63 23.88
N GLU A 470 43.85 -13.63 24.89
CA GLU A 470 43.74 -14.58 26.01
C GLU A 470 42.56 -14.24 26.91
N ARG A 471 42.37 -12.94 27.24
CA ARG A 471 41.29 -12.50 28.11
C ARG A 471 39.91 -12.62 27.49
N TYR A 472 39.80 -12.46 26.17
CA TYR A 472 38.52 -12.42 25.44
C TYR A 472 38.36 -13.56 24.44
N ALA A 473 39.04 -14.70 24.66
CA ALA A 473 39.05 -15.84 23.74
C ALA A 473 37.64 -16.32 23.35
N ASN A 474 36.73 -16.44 24.32
CA ASN A 474 35.36 -16.89 24.07
C ASN A 474 34.54 -15.90 23.21
N ILE A 475 34.73 -14.61 23.44
CA ILE A 475 34.09 -13.55 22.64
C ILE A 475 34.60 -13.59 21.20
N MET A 476 35.92 -13.70 21.02
CA MET A 476 36.52 -13.82 19.69
C MET A 476 36.06 -15.11 18.98
N HIS A 477 35.96 -16.22 19.70
CA HIS A 477 35.42 -17.48 19.17
C HIS A 477 34.00 -17.29 18.61
N CYS A 478 33.12 -16.61 19.35
CA CYS A 478 31.76 -16.35 18.89
C CYS A 478 31.73 -15.44 17.66
N VAL A 479 32.49 -14.35 17.66
CA VAL A 479 32.54 -13.41 16.52
C VAL A 479 33.11 -14.07 15.28
N ASP A 480 34.23 -14.77 15.39
CA ASP A 480 34.88 -15.46 14.27
C ASP A 480 34.02 -16.63 13.77
N GLY A 481 33.36 -17.35 14.69
CA GLY A 481 32.37 -18.39 14.39
C GLY A 481 31.18 -17.84 13.59
N TYR A 482 30.62 -16.70 14.00
CA TYR A 482 29.55 -16.02 13.27
C TYR A 482 29.97 -15.66 11.84
N TYR A 483 31.16 -15.10 11.65
CA TYR A 483 31.65 -14.77 10.29
C TYR A 483 31.94 -16.02 9.46
N SER A 484 32.52 -17.06 10.05
CA SER A 484 32.91 -18.30 9.36
C SER A 484 31.72 -19.18 8.97
N SER A 485 30.63 -19.10 9.73
CA SER A 485 29.35 -19.78 9.47
C SER A 485 28.42 -19.00 8.55
N TYR A 486 28.87 -17.86 8.00
CA TYR A 486 28.05 -16.96 7.19
C TYR A 486 26.83 -16.39 7.93
N GLY A 487 26.95 -16.27 9.25
CA GLY A 487 26.02 -15.53 10.11
C GLY A 487 25.04 -16.39 10.90
N GLU A 488 25.43 -17.59 11.34
CA GLU A 488 24.56 -18.42 12.19
C GLU A 488 24.24 -17.75 13.54
N GLU A 489 22.96 -17.70 13.88
CA GLU A 489 22.45 -17.09 15.11
C GLU A 489 22.96 -17.79 16.38
N TYR A 490 23.34 -19.07 16.29
CA TYR A 490 23.94 -19.83 17.39
C TYR A 490 25.07 -19.05 18.07
N TYR A 491 25.97 -18.47 17.28
CA TYR A 491 27.09 -17.70 17.82
C TYR A 491 26.68 -16.38 18.46
N LEU A 492 25.51 -15.82 18.14
CA LEU A 492 24.98 -14.63 18.81
C LEU A 492 24.39 -14.98 20.17
N HIS A 493 23.76 -16.15 20.29
CA HIS A 493 23.29 -16.68 21.57
C HIS A 493 24.47 -17.02 22.50
N GLU A 494 25.48 -17.73 22.00
CA GLU A 494 26.71 -17.99 22.77
C GLU A 494 27.42 -16.69 23.17
N LEU A 495 27.48 -15.72 22.26
CA LEU A 495 28.06 -14.41 22.54
C LEU A 495 27.33 -13.70 23.67
N ARG A 496 25.99 -13.76 23.68
CA ARG A 496 25.16 -13.23 24.76
C ARG A 496 25.51 -13.88 26.09
N ASP A 497 25.55 -15.20 26.14
CA ASP A 497 25.79 -15.96 27.38
C ASP A 497 27.20 -15.69 27.92
N CYS A 498 28.18 -15.54 27.04
CA CYS A 498 29.54 -15.12 27.40
C CYS A 498 29.58 -13.72 28.03
N VAL A 499 28.69 -12.80 27.63
CA VAL A 499 28.64 -11.43 28.17
C VAL A 499 27.83 -11.38 29.46
N LEU A 500 26.66 -12.04 29.47
CA LEU A 500 25.68 -12.03 30.55
C LEU A 500 25.88 -13.18 31.53
N VAL A 501 27.11 -13.43 32.01
CA VAL A 501 27.32 -14.43 33.06
C VAL A 501 26.81 -13.89 34.41
N TRP A 502 25.60 -14.32 34.80
CA TRP A 502 24.96 -14.01 36.09
C TRP A 502 25.33 -15.05 37.16
N GLU A 503 26.62 -15.26 37.46
CA GLU A 503 27.01 -16.20 38.51
C GLU A 503 27.73 -15.56 39.71
N ASN A 504 27.24 -15.95 40.89
CA ASN A 504 27.81 -15.79 42.22
C ASN A 504 29.24 -16.34 42.31
N VAL A 505 30.22 -15.67 41.72
CA VAL A 505 31.64 -16.02 41.88
C VAL A 505 32.29 -15.03 42.81
N GLY A 506 32.62 -15.49 44.01
CA GLY A 506 33.42 -14.73 44.97
C GLY A 506 34.70 -14.20 44.32
N GLY A 507 34.86 -12.87 44.40
CA GLY A 507 36.16 -12.23 44.45
C GLY A 507 36.83 -11.79 43.15
N TYR A 508 36.42 -12.24 41.95
CA TYR A 508 37.07 -11.80 40.71
C TYR A 508 36.09 -11.43 39.60
N GLY A 509 35.96 -10.12 39.41
CA GLY A 509 35.59 -9.48 38.15
C GLY A 509 34.20 -9.76 37.62
N ARG A 510 33.22 -8.91 38.01
CA ARG A 510 32.11 -8.61 37.10
C ARG A 510 32.71 -8.29 35.72
N PRO A 511 32.10 -8.69 34.59
CA PRO A 511 32.34 -7.98 33.33
C PRO A 511 32.21 -6.49 33.62
N GLN A 512 32.97 -5.63 32.95
CA GLN A 512 32.89 -4.17 33.16
C GLN A 512 31.47 -3.68 32.83
N GLU A 513 30.61 -3.79 33.82
CA GLU A 513 29.19 -3.49 33.81
C GLU A 513 29.16 -1.97 33.92
N ILE A 514 29.16 -1.28 32.78
CA ILE A 514 28.74 0.13 32.80
C ILE A 514 27.21 0.10 32.90
N SER A 515 26.71 -0.16 34.11
CA SER A 515 25.31 0.09 34.45
C SER A 515 25.08 1.59 34.37
N LEU A 516 24.46 2.02 33.27
CA LEU A 516 24.11 3.42 33.05
C LEU A 516 22.66 3.65 33.55
N PRO A 517 22.43 4.60 34.47
CA PRO A 517 21.08 4.94 34.95
C PRO A 517 20.19 5.44 33.81
N SER A 518 18.88 5.22 33.95
CA SER A 518 17.90 5.49 32.91
C SER A 518 17.17 6.82 33.13
N SER A 519 17.13 7.66 32.09
CA SER A 519 16.04 8.61 31.88
C SER A 519 15.61 8.56 30.40
N ASP A 520 14.51 9.23 30.04
CA ASP A 520 13.64 9.09 28.84
C ASP A 520 14.30 9.00 27.43
N ALA A 521 15.63 8.97 27.33
CA ALA A 521 16.44 8.75 26.12
C ALA A 521 17.15 7.38 26.08
N ALA A 522 16.62 6.38 26.80
CA ALA A 522 17.25 5.12 27.23
C ALA A 522 17.84 4.16 26.17
N HIS A 523 17.75 4.42 24.85
CA HIS A 523 18.16 3.46 23.80
C HIS A 523 19.16 4.03 22.78
N ARG A 524 19.90 5.09 23.14
CA ARG A 524 20.96 5.66 22.30
C ARG A 524 22.35 5.40 22.88
N LEU A 525 23.17 4.69 22.12
CA LEU A 525 24.56 4.41 22.47
C LEU A 525 25.46 5.48 21.86
N HIS A 526 26.14 6.26 22.70
CA HIS A 526 27.19 7.18 22.25
C HIS A 526 28.55 6.52 22.44
N ILE A 527 29.19 6.14 21.35
CA ILE A 527 30.52 5.54 21.35
C ILE A 527 31.52 6.63 20.99
N SER A 528 32.33 7.02 21.96
CA SER A 528 33.40 8.01 21.79
C SER A 528 34.77 7.39 21.98
N LEU A 529 35.70 7.68 21.07
CA LEU A 529 37.04 7.11 21.06
C LEU A 529 38.06 8.23 21.26
N GLY A 530 38.72 8.30 22.42
CA GLY A 530 39.71 9.33 22.78
C GLY A 530 41.11 8.79 23.12
N THR A 531 42.06 9.69 23.34
CA THR A 531 43.43 9.36 23.79
C THR A 531 43.65 9.75 25.24
N LEU A 532 44.26 8.86 26.03
CA LEU A 532 44.81 9.23 27.34
C LEU A 532 46.20 9.87 27.13
N GLN A 533 46.36 11.16 27.41
CA GLN A 533 47.69 11.77 27.47
C GLN A 533 48.46 11.14 28.64
N ARG A 534 49.46 10.32 28.34
CA ARG A 534 50.48 9.90 29.30
C ARG A 534 51.87 10.12 28.73
N SER A 535 52.82 10.27 29.66
CA SER A 535 54.20 10.69 29.48
C SER A 535 54.95 9.97 28.34
N PRO A 536 56.00 10.59 27.76
CA PRO A 536 56.73 10.04 26.62
C PRO A 536 57.33 8.67 26.97
N GLY A 537 56.99 7.63 26.19
CA GLY A 537 57.50 6.27 26.35
C GLY A 537 56.48 5.19 26.75
N SER A 538 55.19 5.53 26.84
CA SER A 538 54.11 4.55 27.11
C SER A 538 53.33 4.17 25.85
N SER A 539 52.85 2.93 25.78
CA SER A 539 51.99 2.40 24.71
C SER A 539 50.78 3.29 24.47
N HIS A 540 50.42 3.55 23.21
CA HIS A 540 49.24 4.33 22.84
C HIS A 540 47.97 3.66 23.40
N THR A 541 47.40 4.23 24.46
CA THR A 541 46.15 3.76 25.07
C THR A 541 44.97 4.56 24.50
N ILE A 542 44.08 3.87 23.79
CA ILE A 542 42.80 4.41 23.32
C ILE A 542 41.78 4.26 24.44
N MET A 543 41.13 5.35 24.84
CA MET A 543 39.94 5.31 25.69
C MET A 543 38.71 5.15 24.82
N VAL A 544 37.94 4.09 25.04
CA VAL A 544 36.59 3.96 24.49
C VAL A 544 35.61 4.32 25.59
N ASN A 545 35.01 5.50 25.48
CA ASN A 545 33.96 5.94 26.38
C ASN A 545 32.63 5.66 25.72
N VAL A 546 31.80 4.84 26.37
CA VAL A 546 30.42 4.63 25.94
C VAL A 546 29.49 5.11 27.02
N SER A 547 28.58 6.00 26.63
CA SER A 547 27.54 6.54 27.49
C SER A 547 26.18 6.36 26.83
N ASN A 548 25.19 6.02 27.65
CA ASN A 548 23.79 6.19 27.31
C ASN A 548 23.45 7.62 27.75
N THR A 549 22.94 8.45 26.84
CA THR A 549 22.43 9.76 27.26
C THR A 549 21.07 9.54 27.89
N GLY A 550 21.04 9.56 29.22
CA GLY A 550 19.84 9.52 30.05
C GLY A 550 20.17 10.14 31.39
#